data_AF-A0A3E0PEN6-F1
#
_entry.id   AF-A0A3E0PEN6-F1
#
_cell.length_a   1.000
_cell.length_b   1.000
_cell.length_c   1.000
_cell.angle_alpha   90.00
_cell.angle_beta   90.00
_cell.angle_gamma   90.00
#
_symmetry.space_group_name_H-M   'P 1'
#
loop_
_entity.id
_entity.type
_entity.pdbx_description
1 polymer ?
#
loop_
_entity_poly.entity_id
_entity_poly.type
_entity_poly.pdbx_seq_one_letter_code
_entity_poly.pdbx_strand_id
1 'polypeptide(L)'
;MTIAQEIAQSMGNDWLPVIYEDKVRGLRTRSYEFDDIPARENRAEIQYTLLGIELKVGKLRMACPDLSTARYLRVFARIGCKSVAVPYDVSSIPGLADELEYSWQKTLLNVSENTKGRSQAARARSRSLVIGAIRDEIESIGAGDKMPLFKTSTRQRR
;
A
#
# COMPACT_ATOMS: atom_id res chain seq x y z
N MET A 1 10.24 -22.83 6.39
CA MET A 1 9.45 -21.67 5.89
C MET A 1 9.95 -20.43 6.61
N THR A 2 9.96 -19.28 5.94
CA THR A 2 10.28 -18.00 6.61
C THR A 2 9.03 -17.48 7.33
N ILE A 3 9.21 -16.66 8.38
CA ILE A 3 8.07 -16.05 9.10
C ILE A 3 7.16 -15.23 8.17
N ALA A 4 7.70 -14.65 7.11
CA ALA A 4 6.92 -13.95 6.09
C ALA A 4 6.01 -14.91 5.32
N GLN A 5 6.52 -16.09 4.92
CA GLN A 5 5.72 -17.11 4.25
C GLN A 5 4.62 -17.68 5.15
N GLU A 6 4.92 -17.91 6.43
CA GLU A 6 3.94 -18.41 7.41
C GLU A 6 2.79 -17.42 7.59
N ILE A 7 3.11 -16.13 7.70
CA ILE A 7 2.10 -15.06 7.83
C ILE A 7 1.35 -14.88 6.50
N ALA A 8 2.02 -14.89 5.36
CA ALA A 8 1.35 -14.79 4.06
C ALA A 8 0.34 -15.94 3.86
N GLN A 9 0.72 -17.17 4.23
CA GLN A 9 -0.18 -18.32 4.20
C GLN A 9 -1.36 -18.19 5.17
N SER A 10 -1.14 -17.69 6.38
CA SER A 10 -2.23 -17.49 7.35
C SER A 10 -3.19 -16.36 6.95
N MET A 11 -2.66 -15.35 6.25
CA MET A 11 -3.43 -14.21 5.73
C MET A 11 -4.25 -14.59 4.50
N GLY A 12 -3.73 -15.44 3.61
CA GLY A 12 -4.44 -15.88 2.41
C GLY A 12 -4.88 -14.69 1.55
N ASN A 13 -6.18 -14.59 1.27
CA ASN A 13 -6.76 -13.49 0.47
C ASN A 13 -6.69 -12.12 1.16
N ASP A 14 -6.48 -12.09 2.47
CA ASP A 14 -6.28 -10.83 3.19
C ASP A 14 -4.83 -10.35 3.11
N TRP A 15 -3.91 -11.10 2.47
CA TRP A 15 -2.52 -10.68 2.29
C TRP A 15 -2.46 -9.42 1.41
N LEU A 16 -1.74 -8.41 1.86
CA LEU A 16 -1.79 -7.07 1.27
C LEU A 16 -1.40 -7.04 -0.22
N PRO A 17 -0.33 -7.74 -0.66
CA PRO A 17 0.00 -7.90 -2.08
C PRO A 17 -1.12 -8.55 -2.91
N VAL A 18 -1.85 -9.53 -2.36
CA VAL A 18 -2.98 -10.19 -3.05
C VAL A 18 -4.13 -9.20 -3.28
N ILE A 19 -4.50 -8.43 -2.25
CA ILE A 19 -5.50 -7.36 -2.38
C ILE A 19 -5.07 -6.34 -3.43
N TYR A 20 -3.79 -5.96 -3.42
CA TYR A 20 -3.24 -5.01 -4.39
C TYR A 20 -3.29 -5.56 -5.82
N GLU A 21 -2.86 -6.80 -6.04
CA GLU A 21 -2.91 -7.44 -7.36
C GLU A 21 -4.35 -7.59 -7.87
N ASP A 22 -5.22 -8.22 -7.08
CA ASP A 22 -6.55 -8.61 -7.54
C ASP A 22 -7.50 -7.41 -7.64
N LYS A 23 -7.49 -6.52 -6.64
CA LYS A 23 -8.49 -5.46 -6.51
C LYS A 23 -8.02 -4.09 -6.98
N VAL A 24 -6.72 -3.80 -6.90
CA VAL A 24 -6.19 -2.51 -7.39
C VAL A 24 -5.73 -2.65 -8.84
N ARG A 25 -4.86 -3.60 -9.14
CA ARG A 25 -4.29 -3.75 -10.50
C ARG A 25 -5.29 -4.27 -11.53
N GLY A 26 -6.38 -4.90 -11.08
CA GLY A 26 -7.53 -5.22 -11.93
C GLY A 26 -8.31 -3.99 -12.43
N LEU A 27 -8.11 -2.81 -11.83
CA LEU A 27 -8.76 -1.56 -12.21
C LEU A 27 -7.92 -0.73 -13.20
N ARG A 28 -8.54 0.30 -13.78
CA ARG A 28 -7.79 1.35 -14.48
C ARG A 28 -7.08 2.22 -13.46
N THR A 29 -5.75 2.14 -13.44
CA THR A 29 -4.91 2.86 -12.49
C THR A 29 -3.91 3.78 -13.18
N ARG A 30 -3.38 4.74 -12.42
CA ARG A 30 -2.17 5.50 -12.74
C ARG A 30 -1.05 5.12 -11.78
N SER A 31 0.19 5.18 -12.25
CA SER A 31 1.33 5.11 -11.34
C SER A 31 1.41 6.39 -10.50
N TYR A 32 1.55 6.21 -9.18
CA TYR A 32 1.87 7.25 -8.21
C TYR A 32 3.24 6.96 -7.62
N GLU A 33 4.19 7.87 -7.82
CA GLU A 33 5.54 7.77 -7.30
C GLU A 33 5.62 8.53 -5.97
N PHE A 34 6.19 7.88 -4.95
CA PHE A 34 6.49 8.52 -3.69
C PHE A 34 7.87 9.17 -3.78
N ASP A 35 7.95 10.48 -3.62
CA ASP A 35 9.23 11.19 -3.59
C ASP A 35 10.02 10.79 -2.34
N ASP A 36 11.22 10.24 -2.51
CA ASP A 36 12.23 10.02 -1.46
C ASP A 36 11.78 9.28 -0.18
N ILE A 37 10.76 8.40 -0.26
CA ILE A 37 10.39 7.54 0.87
C ILE A 37 11.43 6.42 1.03
N PRO A 38 12.04 6.25 2.23
CA PRO A 38 12.96 5.14 2.48
C PRO A 38 12.28 3.77 2.35
N ALA A 39 12.96 2.81 1.72
CA ALA A 39 12.52 1.42 1.58
C ALA A 39 12.64 0.61 2.90
N ARG A 40 11.95 1.08 3.92
CA ARG A 40 11.80 0.47 5.25
C ARG A 40 10.43 0.82 5.80
N GLU A 41 10.08 0.25 6.95
CA GLU A 41 8.88 0.69 7.64
C GLU A 41 8.99 2.18 8.03
N ASN A 42 7.98 2.98 7.65
CA ASN A 42 7.92 4.40 7.94
C ASN A 42 6.70 4.76 8.78
N ARG A 43 6.83 5.84 9.56
CA ARG A 43 5.69 6.50 10.18
C ARG A 43 5.05 7.46 9.19
N ALA A 44 3.83 7.14 8.75
CA ALA A 44 3.03 7.99 7.89
C ALA A 44 1.77 8.49 8.61
N GLU A 45 1.55 9.80 8.56
CA GLU A 45 0.49 10.52 9.28
C GLU A 45 -0.33 11.37 8.31
N ILE A 46 -1.66 11.39 8.51
CA ILE A 46 -2.54 12.28 7.76
C ILE A 46 -2.66 13.57 8.56
N GLN A 47 -2.39 14.69 7.92
CA GLN A 47 -2.50 16.02 8.50
C GLN A 47 -3.68 16.74 7.87
N TYR A 48 -4.56 17.27 8.73
CA TYR A 48 -5.60 18.20 8.33
C TYR A 48 -5.04 19.60 8.45
N THR A 49 -4.95 20.30 7.32
CA THR A 49 -4.41 21.65 7.23
C THR A 49 -5.50 22.60 6.74
N LEU A 50 -5.22 23.91 6.78
CA LEU A 50 -6.12 24.92 6.21
C LEU A 50 -6.28 24.79 4.69
N LEU A 51 -5.30 24.20 4.00
CA LEU A 51 -5.29 24.03 2.54
C LEU A 51 -5.83 22.66 2.09
N GLY A 52 -6.29 21.84 3.03
CA GLY A 52 -6.78 20.49 2.75
C GLY A 52 -5.99 19.42 3.49
N ILE A 53 -5.90 18.24 2.89
CA ILE A 53 -5.36 17.03 3.51
C ILE A 53 -3.97 16.74 2.97
N GLU A 54 -3.01 16.49 3.85
CA GLU A 54 -1.65 16.12 3.50
C GLU A 54 -1.28 14.76 4.11
N LEU A 55 -0.50 13.96 3.38
CA LEU A 55 0.17 12.77 3.91
C LEU A 55 1.62 13.13 4.25
N LYS A 56 1.97 13.03 5.53
CA LYS A 56 3.31 13.30 6.04
C LYS A 56 4.09 12.02 6.29
N VAL A 57 5.32 11.96 5.79
CA VAL A 57 6.26 10.86 6.02
C VAL A 57 7.62 11.46 6.37
N GLY A 58 7.97 11.46 7.66
CA GLY A 58 9.17 12.16 8.14
C GLY A 58 9.10 13.66 7.85
N LYS A 59 9.97 14.14 6.94
CA LYS A 59 10.02 15.54 6.48
C LYS A 59 9.17 15.80 5.22
N LEU A 60 8.78 14.75 4.52
CA LEU A 60 8.01 14.83 3.28
C LEU A 60 6.54 15.09 3.58
N ARG A 61 5.91 15.90 2.74
CA ARG A 61 4.47 16.19 2.78
C ARG A 61 3.93 16.12 1.37
N MET A 62 2.90 15.30 1.17
CA MET A 62 2.25 15.12 -0.11
C MET A 62 0.81 15.57 0.01
N ALA A 63 0.41 16.57 -0.78
CA ALA A 63 -0.98 16.99 -0.85
C ALA A 63 -1.84 15.84 -1.40
N CYS A 64 -2.95 15.55 -0.73
CA CYS A 64 -3.91 14.54 -1.13
C CYS A 64 -5.25 15.23 -1.48
N PRO A 65 -5.93 14.80 -2.55
CA PRO A 65 -7.22 15.39 -2.94
C PRO A 65 -8.29 15.27 -1.86
N ASP A 66 -8.29 14.16 -1.11
CA ASP A 66 -9.27 13.83 -0.09
C ASP A 66 -8.70 12.85 0.95
N LEU A 67 -9.49 12.57 2.00
CA LEU A 67 -9.10 11.68 3.09
C LEU A 67 -8.92 10.25 2.64
N SER A 68 -9.77 9.75 1.73
CA SER A 68 -9.75 8.37 1.26
C SER A 68 -8.46 8.09 0.49
N THR A 69 -8.05 9.02 -0.37
CA THR A 69 -6.77 8.99 -1.08
C THR A 69 -5.60 9.03 -0.10
N ALA A 70 -5.64 9.90 0.91
CA ALA A 70 -4.60 9.95 1.93
C ALA A 70 -4.49 8.64 2.72
N ARG A 71 -5.62 8.02 3.10
CA ARG A 71 -5.69 6.71 3.78
C ARG A 71 -5.11 5.59 2.92
N TYR A 72 -5.51 5.55 1.65
CA TYR A 72 -4.98 4.61 0.66
C TYR A 72 -3.45 4.71 0.55
N LEU A 73 -2.93 5.91 0.26
CA LEU A 73 -1.49 6.13 0.09
C LEU A 73 -0.70 5.89 1.39
N ARG A 74 -1.30 6.17 2.55
CA ARG A 74 -0.67 5.97 3.87
C ARG A 74 -0.22 4.53 4.08
N VAL A 75 -0.98 3.54 3.61
CA VAL A 75 -0.62 2.13 3.77
C VAL A 75 0.70 1.82 3.08
N PHE A 76 0.82 2.22 1.81
CA PHE A 76 2.03 1.98 1.02
C PHE A 76 3.21 2.82 1.48
N ALA A 77 2.97 4.05 1.91
CA ALA A 77 3.98 4.90 2.52
C ALA A 77 4.56 4.29 3.81
N ARG A 78 3.71 3.66 4.65
CA ARG A 78 4.17 2.92 5.85
C ARG A 78 5.04 1.73 5.49
N ILE A 79 4.68 1.00 4.44
CA ILE A 79 5.48 -0.12 3.93
C ILE A 79 6.80 0.39 3.34
N GLY A 80 6.83 1.62 2.82
CA GLY A 80 7.99 2.21 2.16
C GLY A 80 8.10 1.79 0.70
N CYS A 81 6.96 1.62 0.01
CA CYS A 81 6.94 1.37 -1.42
C CYS A 81 7.39 2.64 -2.17
N LYS A 82 8.14 2.49 -3.26
CA LYS A 82 8.58 3.62 -4.09
C LYS A 82 7.49 4.14 -5.04
N SER A 83 6.68 3.24 -5.56
CA SER A 83 5.59 3.59 -6.47
C SER A 83 4.44 2.61 -6.31
N VAL A 84 3.22 3.08 -6.52
CA VAL A 84 2.00 2.27 -6.41
C VAL A 84 0.96 2.69 -7.44
N ALA A 85 0.11 1.75 -7.81
CA ALA A 85 -1.05 2.01 -8.63
C ALA A 85 -2.11 2.76 -7.82
N VAL A 86 -2.69 3.81 -8.38
CA VAL A 86 -3.84 4.54 -7.81
C VAL A 86 -5.00 4.46 -8.80
N PRO A 87 -6.19 3.99 -8.40
CA PRO A 87 -7.36 3.94 -9.27
C PRO A 87 -7.73 5.32 -9.81
N TYR A 88 -8.15 5.37 -11.09
CA TYR A 88 -8.72 6.58 -11.68
C TYR A 88 -10.11 6.90 -11.15
N ASP A 89 -10.91 5.86 -10.90
CA ASP A 89 -12.22 6.01 -10.30
C ASP A 89 -12.09 6.23 -8.80
N VAL A 90 -12.22 7.49 -8.40
CA VAL A 90 -12.11 7.93 -6.99
C VAL A 90 -13.16 7.29 -6.08
N SER A 91 -14.28 6.80 -6.63
CA SER A 91 -15.33 6.14 -5.83
C SER A 91 -14.90 4.76 -5.31
N SER A 92 -13.89 4.13 -5.93
CA SER A 92 -13.35 2.84 -5.49
C SER A 92 -12.34 2.95 -4.34
N ILE A 93 -11.71 4.12 -4.19
CA ILE A 93 -10.61 4.36 -3.25
C ILE A 93 -11.01 4.14 -1.78
N PRO A 94 -12.18 4.61 -1.27
CA PRO A 94 -12.54 4.41 0.13
C PRO A 94 -12.60 2.94 0.54
N GLY A 95 -13.24 2.10 -0.26
CA GLY A 95 -13.35 0.66 0.02
C GLY A 95 -11.98 -0.04 -0.02
N LEU A 96 -11.17 0.29 -1.03
CA LEU A 96 -9.79 -0.23 -1.13
C LEU A 96 -8.93 0.22 0.07
N ALA A 97 -9.08 1.46 0.52
CA ALA A 97 -8.37 1.97 1.68
C ALA A 97 -8.76 1.22 2.96
N ASP A 98 -10.05 0.94 3.17
CA ASP A 98 -10.53 0.16 4.32
C ASP A 98 -9.95 -1.26 4.32
N GLU A 99 -9.97 -1.94 3.18
CA GLU A 99 -9.43 -3.30 3.05
C GLU A 99 -7.91 -3.37 3.27
N LEU A 100 -7.17 -2.45 2.64
CA LEU A 100 -5.71 -2.38 2.78
C LEU A 100 -5.29 -2.01 4.20
N GLU A 101 -6.03 -1.11 4.86
CA GLU A 101 -5.78 -0.76 6.27
C GLU A 101 -6.09 -1.94 7.19
N TYR A 102 -7.18 -2.66 6.96
CA TYR A 102 -7.53 -3.87 7.70
C TYR A 102 -6.43 -4.94 7.55
N SER A 103 -6.02 -5.24 6.31
CA SER A 103 -4.94 -6.18 6.00
C SER A 103 -3.63 -5.78 6.69
N TRP A 104 -3.27 -4.50 6.65
CA TRP A 104 -2.10 -3.97 7.34
C TRP A 104 -2.16 -4.24 8.84
N GLN A 105 -3.25 -3.87 9.52
CA GLN A 105 -3.40 -4.09 10.96
C GLN A 105 -3.38 -5.57 11.32
N LYS A 106 -4.10 -6.40 10.55
CA LYS A 106 -4.14 -7.85 10.74
C LYS A 106 -2.75 -8.48 10.58
N THR A 107 -1.95 -8.00 9.62
CA THR A 107 -0.55 -8.40 9.46
C THR A 107 0.26 -8.05 10.71
N LEU A 108 0.15 -6.82 11.22
CA LEU A 108 0.92 -6.41 12.41
C LEU A 108 0.56 -7.24 13.65
N LEU A 109 -0.73 -7.58 13.81
CA LEU A 109 -1.19 -8.47 14.87
C LEU A 109 -0.61 -9.87 14.70
N ASN A 110 -0.68 -10.46 13.51
CA ASN A 110 -0.10 -11.78 13.23
C ASN A 110 1.41 -11.81 13.52
N VAL A 111 2.17 -10.79 13.13
CA VAL A 111 3.59 -10.67 13.45
C VAL A 111 3.80 -10.62 14.97
N SER A 112 3.01 -9.83 15.69
CA SER A 112 3.09 -9.71 17.14
C SER A 112 2.84 -11.05 17.83
N GLU A 113 1.77 -11.75 17.42
CA GLU A 113 1.38 -13.05 17.96
C GLU A 113 2.46 -14.13 17.70
N ASN A 114 2.94 -14.26 16.46
CA ASN A 114 3.97 -15.24 16.10
C ASN A 114 5.34 -14.97 16.74
N THR A 115 5.55 -13.78 17.27
CA THR A 115 6.81 -13.38 17.93
C THR A 115 6.66 -13.15 19.44
N LYS A 116 5.52 -13.54 20.02
CA LYS A 116 5.34 -13.61 21.47
C LYS A 116 6.44 -14.45 22.11
N GLY A 117 6.92 -14.01 23.28
CA GLY A 117 8.03 -14.66 24.00
C GLY A 117 9.43 -14.44 23.40
N ARG A 118 9.56 -13.91 22.17
CA ARG A 118 10.89 -13.56 21.59
C ARG A 118 11.42 -12.25 22.17
N SER A 119 12.74 -12.04 22.07
CA SER A 119 13.37 -10.77 22.45
C SER A 119 12.92 -9.62 21.54
N GLN A 120 13.01 -8.37 22.03
CA GLN A 120 12.61 -7.18 21.27
C GLN A 120 13.33 -7.07 19.92
N ALA A 121 14.63 -7.35 19.88
CA ALA A 121 15.42 -7.35 18.65
C ALA A 121 14.93 -8.40 17.64
N ALA A 122 14.57 -9.60 18.11
CA ALA A 122 14.03 -10.65 17.24
C ALA A 122 12.64 -10.29 16.69
N ARG A 123 11.79 -9.63 17.49
CA ARG A 123 10.48 -9.11 17.05
C ARG A 123 10.64 -8.03 15.97
N ALA A 124 11.53 -7.06 16.20
CA ALA A 124 11.81 -5.99 15.24
C ALA A 124 12.35 -6.55 13.91
N ARG A 125 13.27 -7.51 13.98
CA ARG A 125 13.80 -8.18 12.78
C ARG A 125 12.71 -8.93 12.02
N SER A 126 11.88 -9.69 12.72
CA SER A 126 10.76 -10.43 12.12
C SER A 126 9.77 -9.49 11.43
N ARG A 127 9.41 -8.40 12.10
CA ARG A 127 8.56 -7.34 11.54
C ARG A 127 9.17 -6.73 10.28
N SER A 128 10.45 -6.37 10.32
CA SER A 128 11.15 -5.81 9.17
C SER A 128 11.20 -6.78 7.99
N LEU A 129 11.37 -8.08 8.25
CA LEU A 129 11.37 -9.11 7.20
C LEU A 129 9.99 -9.25 6.54
N VAL A 130 8.92 -9.26 7.33
CA VAL A 130 7.55 -9.39 6.83
C VAL A 130 7.15 -8.16 6.01
N ILE A 131 7.44 -6.96 6.51
CA ILE A 131 7.17 -5.71 5.78
C ILE A 131 8.04 -5.62 4.52
N GLY A 132 9.30 -6.09 4.58
CA GLY A 132 10.16 -6.22 3.42
C GLY A 132 9.55 -7.11 2.34
N ALA A 133 9.09 -8.31 2.71
CA ALA A 133 8.44 -9.23 1.77
C ALA A 133 7.19 -8.62 1.11
N ILE A 134 6.32 -7.96 1.88
CA ILE A 134 5.16 -7.23 1.32
C ILE A 134 5.60 -6.19 0.29
N ARG A 135 6.64 -5.41 0.61
CA ARG A 135 7.16 -4.38 -0.29
C ARG A 135 7.67 -5.01 -1.57
N ASP A 136 8.50 -6.03 -1.46
CA ASP A 136 9.14 -6.68 -2.61
C ASP A 136 8.08 -7.30 -3.54
N GLU A 137 7.02 -7.90 -2.98
CA GLU A 137 5.88 -8.42 -3.75
C GLU A 137 5.10 -7.30 -4.46
N ILE A 138 4.78 -6.20 -3.77
CA ILE A 138 4.09 -5.04 -4.37
C ILE A 138 4.93 -4.41 -5.48
N GLU A 139 6.24 -4.27 -5.26
CA GLU A 139 7.18 -3.75 -6.26
C GLU A 139 7.28 -4.69 -7.47
N SER A 140 7.23 -6.01 -7.25
CA SER A 140 7.20 -7.01 -8.33
C SER A 140 5.89 -6.95 -9.14
N ILE A 141 4.74 -6.73 -8.49
CA ILE A 141 3.44 -6.52 -9.17
C ILE A 141 3.47 -5.21 -9.98
N GLY A 142 4.16 -4.20 -9.45
CA GLY A 142 4.39 -2.92 -10.09
C GLY A 142 3.21 -1.94 -10.00
N ALA A 143 3.51 -0.66 -10.25
CA ALA A 143 2.53 0.42 -10.26
C ALA A 143 1.73 0.52 -11.57
N GLY A 144 2.13 -0.24 -12.59
CA GLY A 144 1.59 -0.16 -13.95
C GLY A 144 2.11 1.05 -14.74
N ASP A 145 1.53 1.25 -15.92
CA ASP A 145 1.90 2.36 -16.81
C ASP A 145 1.60 3.74 -16.18
N LYS A 146 2.42 4.75 -16.53
CA LYS A 146 2.22 6.14 -16.06
C LYS A 146 0.92 6.77 -16.59
N MET A 147 0.42 6.29 -17.72
CA MET A 147 -0.85 6.70 -18.33
C MET A 147 -1.65 5.46 -18.74
N PRO A 148 -2.99 5.49 -18.63
CA PRO A 148 -3.83 4.37 -19.03
C PRO A 148 -3.79 4.28 -20.55
N LEU A 149 -3.64 3.06 -21.06
CA LEU A 149 -3.85 2.79 -22.48
C LEU A 149 -5.30 3.16 -22.83
N PHE A 150 -5.49 4.29 -23.50
CA PHE A 150 -6.78 4.64 -24.08
C PHE A 150 -7.03 3.65 -25.22
N LYS A 151 -8.00 2.74 -25.05
CA LYS A 151 -8.53 1.96 -26.18
C LYS A 151 -9.29 2.92 -27.10
N THR A 152 -8.60 3.57 -28.02
CA THR A 152 -9.16 4.41 -29.08
C THR A 152 -9.82 3.53 -30.15
N SER A 153 -10.95 2.90 -29.82
CA SER A 153 -11.89 2.43 -30.84
C SER A 153 -13.14 3.31 -30.82
N THR A 154 -12.94 4.62 -30.99
CA THR A 154 -14.06 5.53 -31.25
C THR A 154 -14.53 5.23 -32.68
N ARG A 155 -15.56 4.39 -32.81
CA ARG A 155 -16.24 4.12 -34.08
C ARG A 155 -16.93 5.42 -34.50
N GLN A 156 -16.24 6.19 -35.34
CA GLN A 156 -16.79 7.40 -35.95
C GLN A 156 -18.07 7.00 -36.69
N ARG A 157 -19.23 7.49 -36.24
CA ARG A 157 -20.47 7.39 -37.03
C ARG A 157 -20.25 8.23 -38.30
N ARG A 158 -20.25 7.56 -39.45
CA ARG A 158 -20.47 8.19 -40.75
C ARG A 158 -21.94 8.51 -40.93
#